data_AF-A0A6V8CQ15-F1
#
_entry.id   AF-A0A6V8CQ15-F1
#
_cell.length_a   1.000
_cell.length_b   1.000
_cell.length_c   1.000
_cell.angle_alpha   90.00
_cell.angle_beta   90.00
_cell.angle_gamma   90.00
#
_symmetry.space_group_name_H-M   'P 1'
#
loop_
_entity.id
_entity.type
_entity.pdbx_description
1 polymer ?
#
loop_
_entity_poly.entity_id
_entity_poly.type
_entity_poly.pdbx_seq_one_letter_code
_entity_poly.pdbx_strand_id
1 'polypeptide(L)' 'VREGDLIIVWPWDFQDSKADVKHRYTKTQAMYLSRKQVLP' A
#
# COMPACT_ATOMS: atom_id res chain seq x y z
N VAL A 1 -0.59 -0.60 -11.93
CA VAL A 1 -0.44 -1.47 -10.73
C VAL A 1 -0.62 -2.88 -11.23
N ARG A 2 0.29 -3.79 -10.91
CA ARG A 2 0.13 -5.20 -11.27
C ARG A 2 -0.36 -5.97 -10.05
N GLU A 3 -1.05 -7.07 -10.30
CA GLU A 3 -1.54 -7.95 -9.25
C GLU A 3 -0.36 -8.44 -8.37
N GLY A 4 -0.47 -8.25 -7.06
CA GLY A 4 0.59 -8.56 -6.09
C GLY A 4 1.54 -7.41 -5.71
N ASP A 5 1.33 -6.19 -6.24
CA ASP A 5 2.03 -5.00 -5.75
C ASP A 5 1.42 -4.49 -4.43
N LEU A 6 2.25 -4.22 -3.43
CA LEU A 6 1.82 -3.58 -2.18
C LEU A 6 1.77 -2.06 -2.38
N ILE A 7 0.60 -1.47 -2.14
CA ILE A 7 0.39 -0.02 -2.22
C ILE A 7 -0.16 0.52 -0.90
N ILE A 8 0.27 1.71 -0.52
CA ILE A 8 -0.37 2.49 0.54
C ILE A 8 -1.33 3.46 -0.13
N VAL A 9 -2.60 3.34 0.24
CA VAL A 9 -3.67 4.24 -0.20
C VAL A 9 -4.14 5.09 0.97
N TRP A 10 -4.56 6.32 0.67
CA TRP A 10 -5.20 7.21 1.62
C TRP A 10 -6.67 7.36 1.22
N PRO A 11 -7.61 6.75 1.97
CA PRO A 11 -9.03 6.89 1.67
C PRO A 11 -9.50 8.33 1.88
N TRP A 12 -10.44 8.77 1.07
CA TRP A 12 -11.01 10.11 1.21
C TRP A 12 -12.06 10.13 2.33
N ASP A 13 -11.96 11.10 3.23
CA ASP A 13 -12.89 11.25 4.35
C ASP A 13 -14.34 11.55 3.92
N PHE A 14 -14.54 12.00 2.67
CA PHE A 14 -15.85 12.38 2.13
C PHE A 14 -16.44 11.36 1.14
N GLN A 15 -15.63 10.41 0.66
CA GLN A 15 -16.06 9.39 -0.30
C GLN A 15 -15.30 8.09 -0.06
N ASP A 16 -15.90 7.18 0.70
CA ASP A 16 -15.31 5.88 1.05
C ASP A 16 -14.95 5.01 -0.17
N SER A 17 -15.61 5.24 -1.31
CA SER A 17 -15.36 4.49 -2.54
C SER A 17 -14.11 4.95 -3.31
N LYS A 18 -13.43 6.01 -2.85
CA LYS A 18 -12.24 6.57 -3.50
C LYS A 18 -11.09 6.74 -2.52
N ALA A 19 -9.89 6.54 -3.04
CA ALA A 19 -8.65 6.70 -2.30
C ALA A 19 -7.53 7.13 -3.24
N ASP A 20 -6.60 7.92 -2.74
CA ASP A 20 -5.38 8.29 -3.47
C ASP A 20 -4.23 7.35 -3.14
N VAL A 21 -3.40 7.03 -4.15
CA VAL A 21 -2.22 6.20 -3.96
C VAL A 21 -1.06 7.07 -3.49
N LYS A 22 -0.68 6.95 -2.22
CA LYS A 22 0.41 7.73 -1.62
C LYS A 22 1.78 7.13 -1.94
N HIS A 23 1.88 5.80 -1.91
CA HIS A 23 3.14 5.13 -2.17
C HIS A 23 2.94 3.75 -2.80
N ARG A 24 3.82 3.39 -3.72
CA ARG A 24 3.87 2.06 -4.35
C ARG A 24 5.17 1.39 -3.98
N TYR A 25 5.09 0.24 -3.31
CA TYR A 25 6.25 -0.58 -3.02
C TYR A 25 6.47 -1.60 -4.12
N THR A 26 7.75 -1.80 -4.44
CA THR A 26 8.17 -2.95 -5.24
C THR A 26 8.13 -4.22 -4.39
N LYS A 27 8.09 -5.39 -5.04
CA LYS A 27 8.01 -6.70 -4.36
C LYS A 27 9.10 -6.90 -3.30
N THR A 28 10.32 -6.45 -3.56
CA THR A 28 11.45 -6.51 -2.61
C THR A 28 11.24 -5.59 -1.40
N GLN A 29 10.72 -4.38 -1.61
CA GLN A 29 10.42 -3.44 -0.53
C GLN A 29 9.27 -3.94 0.35
N ALA A 30 8.23 -4.51 -0.26
CA ALA A 30 7.14 -5.15 0.47
C ALA A 30 7.64 -6.31 1.36
N MET A 31 8.53 -7.16 0.83
CA MET A 31 9.14 -8.26 1.59
C MET A 31 10.00 -7.75 2.76
N TYR A 32 10.72 -6.64 2.57
CA TYR A 32 11.51 -6.02 3.64
C TYR A 32 10.63 -5.41 4.74
N LEU A 33 9.51 -4.77 4.37
CA LEU A 33 8.54 -4.19 5.32
C LEU A 33 7.81 -5.26 6.14
N SER A 34 7.42 -6.37 5.51
CA SER A 34 6.80 -7.52 6.18
C SER A 34 7.76 -8.14 7.21
N ARG A 35 9.05 -8.28 6.86
CA ARG A 35 10.09 -8.78 7.79
C ARG A 35 10.34 -7.87 8.98
N LYS A 36 10.09 -6.56 8.84
CA LYS A 36 10.23 -5.58 9.93
C LYS A 36 8.99 -5.49 10.83
N GLN A 37 7.96 -6.33 10.64
CA GLN A 37 6.68 -6.28 11.38
C GLN A 37 5.98 -4.90 11.35
N VAL A 38 6.28 -4.07 10.34
CA VAL A 38 5.63 -2.76 10.18
C VAL A 38 4.28 -2.92 9.46
N LEU A 39 4.06 -4.08 8.84
CA LEU A 39 2.79 -4.45 8.23
C LEU A 39 2.09 -5.42 9.20
N PRO A 40 0.82 -5.16 9.55
CA PRO A 40 0.00 -6.04 10.39
C PRO A 40 -0.29 -7.38 9.73
#